data_AF-A0A077P0J6-F1
#
_entry.id   AF-A0A077P0J6-F1
#
_cell.length_a   1.000
_cell.length_b   1.000
_cell.length_c   1.000
_cell.angle_alpha   90.00
_cell.angle_beta   90.00
_cell.angle_gamma   90.00
#
_symmetry.space_group_name_H-M   'P 1'
#
loop_
_entity.id
_entity.type
_entity.pdbx_description
1 polymer ?
#
loop_
_entity_poly.entity_id
_entity_poly.type
_entity_poly.pdbx_seq_one_letter_code
_entity_poly.pdbx_strand_id
1 'polypeptide(L)'
;MIDFKNKLKKKELPKRINPIEIYESLDRRSEAGPLRPSQKRILDEWFNNRRNDKDNIIKLHTGEGKTLIGLLILQSKINETNSSCLYVCPNIYLAKQAVKDAGKFGIPYCIIDHSKVISDDFHAGRKILITHVQKLFNGKTVFGLGSKSIQVNSIILDDSQACIDSIKNSFTIKVDKDSKLYTSILNIFSDELREQGEGSYLEMENGIGLIKKSW
;
A
#
# COMPACT_ATOMS: atom_id res chain seq x y z
N MET A 1 15.79 48.40 11.10
CA MET A 1 15.81 47.18 10.28
C MET A 1 15.67 46.00 11.23
N ILE A 2 14.57 45.23 11.16
CA ILE A 2 14.32 44.12 12.09
C ILE A 2 15.24 42.95 11.69
N ASP A 3 16.13 42.54 12.59
CA ASP A 3 17.04 41.41 12.38
C ASP A 3 16.31 40.07 12.61
N PHE A 4 16.01 39.37 11.51
CA PHE A 4 15.35 38.07 11.52
C PHE A 4 16.32 36.89 11.75
N LYS A 5 17.65 37.11 11.83
CA LYS A 5 18.62 36.01 11.98
C LYS A 5 18.44 35.21 13.26
N ASN A 6 17.93 35.81 14.33
CA ASN A 6 17.74 35.14 15.62
C ASN A 6 16.38 34.45 15.78
N LYS A 7 15.37 34.76 14.94
CA LYS A 7 14.08 34.05 14.96
C LYS A 7 14.04 32.78 14.11
N LEU A 8 15.01 32.60 13.21
CA LEU A 8 15.14 31.44 12.33
C LEU A 8 15.94 30.27 12.92
N LYS A 9 16.57 30.45 14.09
CA LYS A 9 17.28 29.37 14.80
C LYS A 9 16.38 28.66 15.82
N LYS A 10 15.16 28.25 15.44
CA LYS A 10 14.59 27.08 16.10
C LYS A 10 15.40 25.91 15.60
N LYS A 11 16.37 25.47 16.39
CA LYS A 11 17.06 24.18 16.18
C LYS A 11 15.94 23.14 16.19
N GLU A 12 15.50 22.68 15.02
CA GLU A 12 14.55 21.59 14.94
C GLU A 12 15.19 20.42 15.69
N LEU A 13 14.53 19.98 16.76
CA LEU A 13 14.96 18.80 17.48
C LEU A 13 14.99 17.64 16.47
N PRO A 14 16.05 16.80 16.48
CA PRO A 14 16.12 15.68 15.57
C PRO A 14 14.86 14.82 15.74
N LYS A 15 14.22 14.49 14.62
CA LYS A 15 13.04 13.62 14.62
C LYS A 15 13.44 12.27 15.19
N ARG A 16 12.62 11.72 16.09
CA ARG A 16 12.81 10.35 16.60
C ARG A 16 12.71 9.37 15.44
N ILE A 17 13.66 8.45 15.31
CA ILE A 17 13.66 7.47 14.21
C ILE A 17 13.17 6.11 14.72
N ASN A 18 13.46 5.74 15.96
CA ASN A 18 12.98 4.47 16.52
C ASN A 18 11.44 4.44 16.54
N PRO A 19 10.78 3.47 15.87
CA PRO A 19 9.32 3.41 15.79
C PRO A 19 8.63 3.29 17.15
N ILE A 20 9.27 2.71 18.16
CA ILE A 20 8.72 2.62 19.52
C ILE A 20 8.73 4.01 20.17
N GLU A 21 9.85 4.73 20.10
CA GLU A 21 9.99 6.09 20.64
C GLU A 21 9.09 7.09 19.91
N ILE A 22 8.89 6.90 18.59
CA ILE A 22 7.93 7.66 17.80
C ILE A 22 6.55 7.46 18.41
N TYR A 23 6.09 6.22 18.57
CA TYR A 23 4.75 5.93 19.10
C TYR A 23 4.52 6.51 20.49
N GLU A 24 5.56 6.55 21.34
CA GLU A 24 5.52 7.17 22.67
C GLU A 24 5.39 8.70 22.64
N SER A 25 5.86 9.38 21.57
CA SER A 25 5.66 10.83 21.39
C SER A 25 4.34 11.24 20.73
N LEU A 26 3.63 10.32 20.09
CA LEU A 26 2.44 10.70 19.32
C LEU A 26 1.30 11.13 20.25
N ASP A 27 0.63 12.22 19.87
CA ASP A 27 -0.64 12.62 20.46
C ASP A 27 -1.74 11.71 19.94
N ARG A 28 -2.01 10.65 20.71
CA ARG A 28 -2.93 9.57 20.36
C ARG A 28 -4.28 9.81 21.01
N ARG A 29 -5.35 9.34 20.38
CA ARG A 29 -6.66 9.29 21.05
C ARG A 29 -6.57 8.41 22.30
N SER A 30 -7.34 8.72 23.34
CA SER A 30 -7.37 7.98 24.61
C SER A 30 -7.63 6.47 24.44
N GLU A 31 -8.36 6.09 23.39
CA GLU A 31 -8.65 4.69 23.03
C GLU A 31 -7.47 3.93 22.41
N ALA A 32 -6.36 4.60 22.07
CA ALA A 32 -5.15 3.95 21.59
C ALA A 32 -4.28 3.56 22.80
N GLY A 33 -4.29 2.26 23.11
CA GLY A 33 -3.45 1.66 24.15
C GLY A 33 -1.96 1.61 23.79
N PRO A 34 -1.11 1.12 24.71
CA PRO A 34 0.31 0.94 24.46
C PRO A 34 0.57 -0.13 23.38
N LEU A 35 1.80 -0.14 22.83
CA LEU A 35 2.24 -1.24 21.97
C LEU A 35 2.23 -2.56 22.76
N ARG A 36 1.60 -3.58 22.18
CA ARG A 36 1.63 -4.95 22.72
C ARG A 36 3.06 -5.50 22.67
N PRO A 37 3.42 -6.46 23.54
CA PRO A 37 4.76 -7.08 23.51
C PRO A 37 5.14 -7.67 22.14
N SER A 38 4.16 -8.27 21.43
CA SER A 38 4.36 -8.80 20.07
C SER A 38 4.76 -7.71 19.07
N GLN A 39 4.12 -6.55 19.15
CA GLN A 39 4.38 -5.39 18.29
C GLN A 39 5.75 -4.77 18.60
N LYS A 40 6.09 -4.57 19.88
CA LYS A 40 7.40 -4.04 20.29
C LYS A 40 8.55 -4.90 19.75
N ARG A 41 8.48 -6.21 19.98
CA ARG A 41 9.50 -7.15 19.52
C ARG A 41 9.74 -7.08 18.00
N ILE A 42 8.67 -6.95 17.22
CA ILE A 42 8.76 -6.85 15.76
C ILE A 42 9.37 -5.51 15.33
N LEU A 43 8.96 -4.42 15.97
CA LEU A 43 9.51 -3.09 15.69
C LEU A 43 10.99 -3.00 16.09
N ASP A 44 11.38 -3.58 17.21
CA ASP A 44 12.77 -3.66 17.66
C ASP A 44 13.64 -4.50 16.72
N GLU A 45 13.17 -5.70 16.33
CA GLU A 45 13.87 -6.55 15.37
C GLU A 45 14.03 -5.84 14.02
N TRP A 46 12.96 -5.22 13.54
CA TRP A 46 13.02 -4.47 12.29
C TRP A 46 14.01 -3.30 12.39
N PHE A 47 13.92 -2.49 13.45
CA PHE A 47 14.75 -1.30 13.61
C PHE A 47 16.23 -1.62 13.75
N ASN A 48 16.58 -2.62 14.56
CA ASN A 48 17.98 -2.94 14.86
C ASN A 48 18.63 -3.78 13.76
N ASN A 49 17.89 -4.72 13.16
CA ASN A 49 18.49 -5.76 12.33
C ASN A 49 18.06 -5.70 10.86
N ARG A 50 16.94 -5.04 10.52
CA ARG A 50 16.33 -5.12 9.18
C ARG A 50 16.04 -3.79 8.50
N ARG A 51 16.22 -2.65 9.18
CA ARG A 51 15.80 -1.34 8.66
C ARG A 51 16.52 -0.94 7.37
N ASN A 52 17.70 -1.50 7.11
CA ASN A 52 18.48 -1.25 5.90
C ASN A 52 18.23 -2.30 4.81
N ASP A 53 17.50 -3.38 5.11
CA ASP A 53 17.16 -4.39 4.13
C ASP A 53 16.21 -3.78 3.10
N LYS A 54 16.50 -4.01 1.82
CA LYS A 54 15.69 -3.49 0.71
C LYS A 54 14.28 -4.09 0.74
N ASP A 55 14.17 -5.39 0.94
CA ASP A 55 12.93 -6.16 0.88
C ASP A 55 12.72 -6.90 2.21
N ASN A 56 11.55 -6.70 2.81
CA ASN A 56 11.22 -7.23 4.14
C ASN A 56 9.85 -7.91 4.15
N ILE A 57 9.75 -9.04 4.86
CA ILE A 57 8.48 -9.74 5.10
C ILE A 57 8.19 -9.73 6.60
N ILE A 58 7.09 -9.07 6.98
CA ILE A 58 6.66 -9.01 8.39
C ILE A 58 5.44 -9.91 8.56
N LYS A 59 5.61 -11.00 9.31
CA LYS A 59 4.56 -11.97 9.58
C LYS A 59 3.91 -11.72 10.94
N LEU A 60 2.61 -11.44 10.93
CA LEU A 60 1.75 -11.40 12.13
C LEU A 60 0.44 -12.15 11.88
N HIS A 61 -0.18 -12.61 12.95
CA HIS A 61 -1.56 -13.08 12.93
C HIS A 61 -2.55 -11.91 12.75
N THR A 62 -3.74 -12.22 12.27
CA THR A 62 -4.83 -11.24 12.15
C THR A 62 -5.23 -10.73 13.54
N GLY A 63 -5.57 -9.44 13.65
CA GLY A 63 -5.96 -8.83 14.94
C GLY A 63 -4.81 -8.39 15.85
N GLU A 64 -3.56 -8.68 15.48
CA GLU A 64 -2.35 -8.27 16.24
C GLU A 64 -1.88 -6.82 15.91
N GLY A 65 -2.63 -6.09 15.10
CA GLY A 65 -2.34 -4.68 14.78
C GLY A 65 -1.25 -4.47 13.72
N LYS A 66 -1.31 -5.23 12.62
CA LYS A 66 -0.42 -5.08 11.44
C LYS A 66 -0.37 -3.64 10.92
N THR A 67 -1.53 -2.98 10.89
CA THR A 67 -1.64 -1.59 10.43
C THR A 67 -0.75 -0.64 11.22
N LEU A 68 -0.82 -0.69 12.55
CA LEU A 68 0.00 0.16 13.41
C LEU A 68 1.49 -0.05 13.18
N ILE A 69 1.94 -1.29 13.08
CA ILE A 69 3.35 -1.63 12.81
C ILE A 69 3.79 -1.03 11.48
N GLY A 70 3.03 -1.26 10.40
CA GLY A 70 3.38 -0.74 9.08
C GLY A 70 3.41 0.79 9.03
N LEU A 71 2.45 1.45 9.68
CA LEU A 71 2.43 2.91 9.76
C LEU A 71 3.63 3.47 10.57
N LEU A 72 4.01 2.83 11.68
CA LEU A 72 5.18 3.25 12.46
C LEU A 72 6.49 3.04 11.72
N ILE A 73 6.60 1.94 10.95
CA ILE A 73 7.76 1.69 10.08
C ILE A 73 7.89 2.78 9.01
N LEU A 74 6.79 3.14 8.35
CA LEU A 74 6.81 4.23 7.36
C LEU A 74 7.09 5.58 8.00
N GLN A 75 6.57 5.85 9.21
CA GLN A 75 6.89 7.08 9.92
C GLN A 75 8.37 7.15 10.33
N SER A 76 8.94 6.02 10.76
CA SER A 76 10.38 5.88 11.00
C SER A 76 11.19 6.20 9.74
N LYS A 77 10.78 5.65 8.58
CA LYS A 77 11.42 5.92 7.29
C LYS A 77 11.30 7.36 6.81
N ILE A 78 10.14 7.99 7.02
CA ILE A 78 9.96 9.43 6.80
C ILE A 78 10.94 10.23 7.67
N ASN A 79 11.04 9.92 8.96
CA ASN A 79 11.90 10.65 9.88
C ASN A 79 13.39 10.48 9.57
N GLU A 80 13.77 9.30 9.07
CA GLU A 80 15.14 8.97 8.64
C GLU A 80 15.54 9.66 7.33
N THR A 81 14.65 9.63 6.33
CA THR A 81 15.01 9.95 4.94
C THR A 81 14.41 11.26 4.42
N ASN A 82 13.45 11.85 5.14
CA ASN A 82 12.61 12.96 4.68
C ASN A 82 12.04 12.72 3.27
N SER A 83 11.68 11.48 2.96
CA SER A 83 11.23 11.05 1.64
C SER A 83 9.84 10.45 1.66
N SER A 84 9.19 10.45 0.49
CA SER A 84 7.85 9.92 0.24
C SER A 84 7.71 8.44 0.64
N CYS A 85 6.69 8.13 1.44
CA CYS A 85 6.40 6.80 1.95
C CYS A 85 4.92 6.43 1.74
N LEU A 86 4.66 5.21 1.29
CA LEU A 86 3.34 4.76 0.85
C LEU A 86 2.84 3.55 1.64
N TYR A 87 1.61 3.63 2.12
CA TYR A 87 0.88 2.50 2.71
C TYR A 87 -0.20 2.05 1.74
N VAL A 88 -0.13 0.82 1.26
CA VAL A 88 -0.99 0.29 0.20
C VAL A 88 -1.82 -0.87 0.72
N CYS A 89 -3.14 -0.68 0.72
CA CYS A 89 -4.10 -1.71 1.11
C CYS A 89 -4.63 -2.52 -0.09
N PRO A 90 -5.22 -3.70 0.14
CA PRO A 90 -5.78 -4.53 -0.92
C PRO A 90 -6.97 -3.90 -1.66
N ASN A 91 -7.73 -3.03 -0.99
CA ASN A 91 -8.88 -2.34 -1.56
C ASN A 91 -9.18 -1.01 -0.84
N ILE A 92 -10.10 -0.23 -1.41
CA ILE A 92 -10.47 1.10 -0.90
C ILE A 92 -11.10 1.08 0.50
N TYR A 93 -11.81 0.01 0.88
CA TYR A 93 -12.43 -0.10 2.20
C TYR A 93 -11.37 -0.27 3.29
N LEU A 94 -10.40 -1.13 3.05
CA LEU A 94 -9.26 -1.33 3.95
C LEU A 94 -8.38 -0.08 4.03
N ALA A 95 -8.17 0.63 2.91
CA ALA A 95 -7.48 1.92 2.93
C ALA A 95 -8.20 2.95 3.82
N LYS A 96 -9.54 3.03 3.75
CA LYS A 96 -10.34 3.90 4.63
C LYS A 96 -10.23 3.50 6.10
N GLN A 97 -10.09 2.20 6.40
CA GLN A 97 -9.85 1.74 7.77
C GLN A 97 -8.44 2.14 8.25
N ALA A 98 -7.41 1.93 7.44
CA ALA A 98 -6.05 2.36 7.75
C ALA A 98 -5.93 3.87 7.97
N VAL A 99 -6.71 4.69 7.24
CA VAL A 99 -6.84 6.13 7.47
C VAL A 99 -7.40 6.45 8.85
N LYS A 100 -8.46 5.74 9.27
CA LYS A 100 -9.03 5.90 10.62
C LYS A 100 -8.02 5.50 11.70
N ASP A 101 -7.29 4.42 11.48
CA ASP A 101 -6.25 3.95 12.38
C ASP A 101 -5.11 4.97 12.50
N ALA A 102 -4.61 5.50 11.38
CA ALA A 102 -3.58 6.55 11.40
C ALA A 102 -4.03 7.77 12.21
N GLY A 103 -5.28 8.22 12.02
CA GLY A 103 -5.88 9.30 12.81
C GLY A 103 -6.08 8.94 14.29
N LYS A 104 -6.39 7.69 14.62
CA LYS A 104 -6.49 7.19 16.00
C LYS A 104 -5.13 7.21 16.70
N PHE A 105 -4.08 6.79 16.00
CA PHE A 105 -2.72 6.70 16.50
C PHE A 105 -1.93 8.02 16.40
N GLY A 106 -2.53 9.10 15.92
CA GLY A 106 -1.85 10.39 15.77
C GLY A 106 -0.75 10.40 14.71
N ILE A 107 -0.74 9.44 13.79
CA ILE A 107 0.28 9.32 12.74
C ILE A 107 -0.10 10.26 11.58
N PRO A 108 0.76 11.21 11.18
CA PRO A 108 0.48 12.10 10.06
C PRO A 108 0.30 11.36 8.74
N TYR A 109 -0.87 11.53 8.12
CA TYR A 109 -1.21 10.87 6.85
C TYR A 109 -1.87 11.84 5.87
N CYS A 110 -1.81 11.49 4.59
CA CYS A 110 -2.57 12.11 3.52
C CYS A 110 -3.22 11.03 2.64
N ILE A 111 -4.20 11.43 1.84
CA ILE A 111 -4.95 10.56 0.93
C ILE A 111 -5.01 11.22 -0.45
N ILE A 112 -5.24 10.41 -1.49
CA ILE A 112 -5.61 10.95 -2.81
C ILE A 112 -7.13 11.10 -2.83
N ASP A 113 -7.60 12.34 -2.83
CA ASP A 113 -9.02 12.66 -2.91
C ASP A 113 -9.54 12.59 -4.38
N HIS A 114 -10.74 13.14 -4.61
CA HIS A 114 -11.38 13.17 -5.92
C HIS A 114 -10.64 13.99 -6.97
N SER A 115 -9.78 14.93 -6.57
CA SER A 115 -8.96 15.74 -7.49
C SER A 115 -7.89 14.89 -8.20
N LYS A 116 -7.61 13.69 -7.68
CA LYS A 116 -6.53 12.79 -8.16
C LYS A 116 -5.13 13.40 -8.04
N VAL A 117 -4.98 14.49 -7.28
CA VAL A 117 -3.70 15.13 -6.99
C VAL A 117 -3.06 14.48 -5.77
N ILE A 118 -1.75 14.24 -5.85
CA ILE A 118 -0.96 13.79 -4.71
C ILE A 118 -0.50 15.03 -3.93
N SER A 119 -0.67 15.01 -2.61
CA SER A 119 -0.35 16.15 -1.74
C SER A 119 1.15 16.48 -1.72
N ASP A 120 1.48 17.77 -1.67
CA ASP A 120 2.86 18.24 -1.44
C ASP A 120 3.46 17.71 -0.13
N ASP A 121 2.62 17.39 0.86
CA ASP A 121 3.08 16.76 2.11
C ASP A 121 3.65 15.35 1.87
N PHE A 122 3.14 14.62 0.87
CA PHE A 122 3.72 13.34 0.48
C PHE A 122 5.04 13.54 -0.27
N HIS A 123 5.06 14.47 -1.23
CA HIS A 123 6.26 14.77 -2.01
C HIS A 123 7.43 15.23 -1.13
N ALA A 124 7.13 16.01 -0.09
CA ALA A 124 8.13 16.50 0.85
C ALA A 124 8.44 15.51 2.00
N GLY A 125 7.92 14.28 1.96
CA GLY A 125 8.14 13.29 3.01
C GLY A 125 7.66 13.77 4.39
N ARG A 126 6.55 14.50 4.48
CA ARG A 126 5.97 14.98 5.73
C ARG A 126 4.83 14.09 6.25
N LYS A 127 4.12 13.41 5.35
CA LYS A 127 2.97 12.56 5.67
C LYS A 127 3.03 11.25 4.89
N ILE A 128 2.56 10.18 5.51
CA ILE A 128 2.37 8.89 4.84
C ILE A 128 1.20 9.02 3.88
N LEU A 129 1.36 8.61 2.62
CA LEU A 129 0.22 8.48 1.72
C LEU A 129 -0.42 7.10 1.91
N ILE A 130 -1.69 7.08 2.30
CA ILE A 130 -2.47 5.84 2.44
C ILE A 130 -3.36 5.67 1.21
N THR A 131 -3.24 4.52 0.54
CA THR A 131 -3.97 4.21 -0.69
C THR A 131 -4.25 2.71 -0.82
N HIS A 132 -4.68 2.27 -2.00
CA HIS A 132 -4.99 0.89 -2.32
C HIS A 132 -4.37 0.48 -3.66
N VAL A 133 -4.20 -0.82 -3.88
CA VAL A 133 -3.47 -1.35 -5.05
C VAL A 133 -4.03 -0.85 -6.38
N GLN A 134 -5.35 -0.73 -6.55
CA GLN A 134 -5.96 -0.26 -7.81
C GLN A 134 -5.54 1.17 -8.15
N LYS A 135 -5.25 2.01 -7.16
CA LYS A 135 -4.81 3.39 -7.38
C LYS A 135 -3.35 3.46 -7.85
N LEU A 136 -2.54 2.49 -7.40
CA LEU A 136 -1.12 2.38 -7.73
C LEU A 136 -0.89 1.63 -9.04
N PHE A 137 -1.49 0.44 -9.18
CA PHE A 137 -1.32 -0.48 -10.29
C PHE A 137 -2.44 -0.31 -11.33
N ASN A 138 -2.30 0.68 -12.20
CA ASN A 138 -3.14 0.85 -13.40
C ASN A 138 -2.43 1.71 -14.46
N GLY A 139 -2.84 1.59 -15.73
CA GLY A 139 -2.20 2.30 -16.85
C GLY A 139 -2.41 3.83 -16.87
N LYS A 140 -3.25 4.37 -16.00
CA LYS A 140 -3.49 5.82 -15.83
C LYS A 140 -3.18 6.27 -14.40
N THR A 141 -2.20 5.62 -13.77
CA THR A 141 -1.87 5.84 -12.37
C THR A 141 -1.46 7.28 -12.13
N VAL A 142 -1.96 7.86 -11.03
CA VAL A 142 -1.62 9.23 -10.61
C VAL A 142 -0.16 9.36 -10.19
N PHE A 143 0.52 8.23 -10.01
CA PHE A 143 1.94 8.17 -9.69
C PHE A 143 2.86 8.37 -10.91
N GLY A 144 2.29 8.49 -12.13
CA GLY A 144 3.05 8.63 -13.37
C GLY A 144 3.68 7.32 -13.85
N LEU A 145 4.20 7.32 -15.07
CA LEU A 145 4.85 6.18 -15.72
C LEU A 145 6.19 6.60 -16.34
N GLY A 146 7.13 5.66 -16.42
CA GLY A 146 8.45 5.90 -17.02
C GLY A 146 9.18 7.09 -16.38
N SER A 147 9.71 8.00 -17.20
CA SER A 147 10.42 9.19 -16.72
C SER A 147 9.56 10.18 -15.92
N LYS A 148 8.22 10.04 -15.96
CA LYS A 148 7.29 10.88 -15.19
C LYS A 148 6.85 10.23 -13.88
N SER A 149 7.38 9.05 -13.53
CA SER A 149 7.01 8.37 -12.29
C SER A 149 7.51 9.12 -11.06
N ILE A 150 6.69 9.19 -10.02
CA ILE A 150 7.08 9.71 -8.72
C ILE A 150 7.95 8.67 -8.02
N GLN A 151 9.14 9.09 -7.59
CA GLN A 151 10.00 8.27 -6.77
C GLN A 151 9.40 8.15 -5.36
N VAL A 152 9.28 6.91 -4.87
CA VAL A 152 8.81 6.58 -3.52
C VAL A 152 9.93 5.83 -2.81
N ASN A 153 10.28 6.28 -1.61
CA ASN A 153 11.40 5.69 -0.87
C ASN A 153 11.04 4.34 -0.26
N SER A 154 9.89 4.26 0.41
CA SER A 154 9.45 3.05 1.11
C SER A 154 7.97 2.78 0.87
N ILE A 155 7.61 1.51 0.69
CA ILE A 155 6.23 1.06 0.49
C ILE A 155 5.94 -0.09 1.45
N ILE A 156 4.81 -0.01 2.15
CA ILE A 156 4.22 -1.16 2.87
C ILE A 156 3.01 -1.65 2.07
N LEU A 157 3.02 -2.94 1.73
CA LEU A 157 1.85 -3.66 1.21
C LEU A 157 1.16 -4.36 2.38
N ASP A 158 -0.01 -3.86 2.77
CA ASP A 158 -0.83 -4.49 3.79
C ASP A 158 -1.57 -5.70 3.21
N ASP A 159 -1.50 -6.83 3.91
CA ASP A 159 -1.94 -8.14 3.40
C ASP A 159 -1.44 -8.42 1.97
N SER A 160 -0.18 -8.85 1.85
CA SER A 160 0.47 -9.07 0.56
C SER A 160 -0.29 -10.06 -0.33
N GLN A 161 -0.91 -11.10 0.24
CA GLN A 161 -1.70 -12.07 -0.51
C GLN A 161 -2.94 -11.43 -1.13
N ALA A 162 -3.73 -10.71 -0.33
CA ALA A 162 -4.91 -10.00 -0.83
C ALA A 162 -4.54 -8.89 -1.82
N CYS A 163 -3.41 -8.21 -1.62
CA CYS A 163 -2.87 -7.25 -2.58
C CYS A 163 -2.57 -7.91 -3.93
N ILE A 164 -1.85 -9.05 -3.94
CA ILE A 164 -1.52 -9.79 -5.17
C ILE A 164 -2.80 -10.19 -5.91
N ASP A 165 -3.80 -10.73 -5.20
CA ASP A 165 -5.06 -11.15 -5.82
C ASP A 165 -5.83 -9.97 -6.42
N SER A 166 -5.84 -8.83 -5.73
CA SER A 166 -6.47 -7.59 -6.21
C SER A 166 -5.74 -6.98 -7.42
N ILE A 167 -4.40 -7.08 -7.47
CA ILE A 167 -3.60 -6.69 -8.64
C ILE A 167 -3.97 -7.58 -9.83
N LYS A 168 -3.96 -8.91 -9.67
CA LYS A 168 -4.35 -9.85 -10.75
C LYS A 168 -5.75 -9.56 -11.28
N ASN A 169 -6.71 -9.33 -10.39
CA ASN A 169 -8.08 -8.98 -10.77
C ASN A 169 -8.16 -7.66 -11.56
N SER A 170 -7.28 -6.69 -11.31
CA SER A 170 -7.25 -5.41 -12.03
C SER A 170 -6.80 -5.55 -13.50
N PHE A 171 -6.14 -6.65 -13.84
CA PHE A 171 -5.75 -7.02 -15.20
C PHE A 171 -6.66 -8.09 -15.81
N THR A 172 -7.77 -8.44 -15.15
CA THR A 172 -8.70 -9.47 -15.63
C THR A 172 -9.97 -8.83 -16.20
N ILE A 173 -10.27 -9.13 -17.47
CA ILE A 173 -11.56 -8.78 -18.08
C ILE A 173 -12.53 -9.94 -17.81
N LYS A 174 -13.69 -9.63 -17.23
CA LYS A 174 -14.79 -10.59 -17.04
C LYS A 174 -15.88 -10.27 -18.04
N VAL A 175 -16.24 -11.25 -18.86
CA VAL A 175 -17.32 -11.15 -19.83
C VAL A 175 -18.39 -12.17 -19.45
N ASP A 176 -19.64 -11.73 -19.43
CA ASP A 176 -20.77 -12.63 -19.21
C ASP A 176 -20.85 -13.64 -20.36
N LYS A 177 -21.10 -14.92 -20.05
CA LYS A 177 -21.21 -15.99 -21.04
C LYS A 177 -22.33 -15.72 -22.06
N ASP A 178 -23.38 -15.03 -21.64
CA ASP A 178 -24.54 -14.73 -22.48
C ASP A 178 -24.30 -13.51 -23.39
N SER A 179 -23.14 -12.85 -23.28
CA SER A 179 -22.74 -11.75 -24.13
C SER A 179 -22.15 -12.25 -25.45
N LYS A 180 -22.53 -11.59 -26.56
CA LYS A 180 -21.90 -11.80 -27.88
C LYS A 180 -20.38 -11.64 -27.85
N LEU A 181 -19.86 -10.80 -26.95
CA LEU A 181 -18.42 -10.60 -26.77
C LEU A 181 -17.71 -11.88 -26.30
N TYR A 182 -18.36 -12.68 -25.46
CA TYR A 182 -17.81 -13.94 -24.96
C TYR A 182 -17.57 -14.91 -26.11
N THR A 183 -18.61 -15.19 -26.90
CA THR A 183 -18.53 -16.05 -28.08
C THR A 183 -17.50 -15.54 -29.08
N SER A 184 -17.44 -14.22 -29.29
CA SER A 184 -16.48 -13.62 -30.22
C SER A 184 -15.04 -13.85 -29.76
N ILE A 185 -14.74 -13.65 -28.47
CA ILE A 185 -13.40 -13.90 -27.91
C ILE A 185 -13.08 -15.40 -27.93
N LEU A 186 -14.01 -16.27 -27.55
CA LEU A 186 -13.80 -17.72 -27.54
C LEU A 186 -13.46 -18.25 -28.95
N ASN A 187 -14.15 -17.76 -29.97
CA ASN A 187 -13.89 -18.13 -31.37
C ASN A 187 -12.54 -17.63 -31.89
N ILE A 188 -12.06 -16.48 -31.41
CA ILE A 188 -10.75 -15.95 -31.83
C ILE A 188 -9.60 -16.85 -31.35
N PHE A 189 -9.75 -17.48 -30.19
CA PHE A 189 -8.72 -18.30 -29.55
C PHE A 189 -9.05 -19.79 -29.56
N SER A 190 -9.97 -20.24 -30.42
CA SER A 190 -10.50 -21.61 -30.35
C SER A 190 -9.41 -22.65 -30.57
N ASP A 191 -8.54 -22.43 -31.55
CA ASP A 191 -7.53 -23.39 -31.96
C ASP A 191 -6.47 -23.53 -30.87
N GLU A 192 -5.97 -22.41 -30.33
CA GLU A 192 -4.99 -22.42 -29.24
C GLU A 192 -5.56 -23.00 -27.94
N LEU A 193 -6.85 -22.75 -27.64
CA LEU A 193 -7.50 -23.31 -26.45
C LEU A 193 -7.71 -24.82 -26.57
N ARG A 194 -8.06 -25.31 -27.77
CA ARG A 194 -8.19 -26.75 -28.05
C ARG A 194 -6.85 -27.48 -27.95
N GLU A 195 -5.79 -26.90 -28.48
CA GLU A 195 -4.42 -27.43 -28.32
C GLU A 195 -3.99 -27.54 -26.86
N GLN A 196 -4.39 -26.58 -26.03
CA GLN A 196 -4.10 -26.60 -24.59
C GLN A 196 -4.95 -27.61 -23.81
N GLY A 197 -6.09 -28.05 -24.37
CA GLY A 197 -6.94 -29.05 -23.77
C GLY A 197 -8.38 -29.00 -24.31
N GLU A 198 -8.71 -29.93 -25.21
CA GLU A 198 -10.04 -30.06 -25.82
C GLU A 198 -11.18 -30.12 -24.78
N GLY A 199 -10.99 -30.87 -23.70
CA GLY A 199 -11.99 -30.98 -22.63
C GLY A 199 -12.29 -29.65 -21.94
N SER A 200 -11.27 -28.85 -21.65
CA SER A 200 -11.45 -27.52 -21.05
C SER A 200 -12.07 -26.53 -22.02
N TYR A 201 -11.76 -26.63 -23.32
CA TYR A 201 -12.43 -25.82 -24.34
C TYR A 201 -13.94 -26.13 -24.41
N LEU A 202 -14.32 -27.41 -24.40
CA LEU A 202 -15.73 -27.82 -24.38
C LEU A 202 -16.45 -27.35 -23.10
N GLU A 203 -15.79 -27.36 -21.95
CA GLU A 203 -16.34 -26.77 -20.73
C GLU A 203 -16.56 -25.26 -20.85
N MET A 204 -15.70 -24.54 -21.58
CA MET A 204 -15.87 -23.10 -21.85
C MET A 204 -17.03 -22.85 -22.80
N GLU A 205 -17.18 -23.62 -23.88
CA GLU A 205 -18.34 -23.52 -24.78
C GLU A 205 -19.66 -23.72 -24.02
N ASN A 206 -19.67 -24.61 -23.03
CA ASN A 206 -20.83 -24.87 -22.19
C ASN A 206 -20.98 -23.87 -21.00
N GLY A 207 -20.03 -22.94 -20.83
CA GLY A 207 -20.07 -21.91 -19.79
C GLY A 207 -19.76 -22.41 -18.37
N ILE A 208 -19.04 -23.54 -18.25
CA ILE A 208 -18.76 -24.23 -16.99
C ILE A 208 -17.31 -23.96 -16.50
N GLY A 209 -16.40 -23.53 -17.39
CA GLY A 209 -14.97 -23.41 -17.11
C GLY A 209 -14.51 -22.07 -16.49
N LEU A 210 -13.60 -22.14 -15.51
CA LEU A 210 -12.79 -21.02 -15.02
C LEU A 210 -11.36 -21.15 -15.54
N ILE A 211 -10.87 -20.18 -16.32
CA ILE A 211 -9.44 -20.09 -16.62
C ILE A 211 -8.71 -19.55 -15.37
N LYS A 212 -8.24 -20.46 -14.50
CA LYS A 212 -7.18 -20.13 -13.55
C LYS A 212 -5.85 -20.56 -14.15
N LYS A 213 -5.21 -19.67 -14.92
CA LYS A 213 -3.79 -19.83 -15.21
C LYS A 213 -3.00 -18.79 -14.42
N SER A 214 -2.14 -19.30 -13.54
CA SER A 214 -0.96 -18.60 -13.07
C SER A 214 0.02 -18.51 -14.25
N TRP A 215 0.32 -17.28 -14.68
CA TRP A 215 1.49 -16.99 -15.50
C TRP A 215 2.77 -17.30 -14.73
#